data_AF-D6SU34-F1
#
_entry.id   AF-D6SU34-F1
#
_cell.length_a   1.000
_cell.length_b   1.000
_cell.length_c   1.000
_cell.angle_alpha   90.00
_cell.angle_beta   90.00
_cell.angle_gamma   90.00
#
_symmetry.space_group_name_H-M   'P 1'
#
loop_
_entity.id
_entity.type
_entity.pdbx_description
1 polymer ?
#
loop_
_entity_poly.entity_id
_entity_poly.type
_entity_poly.pdbx_seq_one_letter_code
_entity_poly.pdbx_strand_id
1 'polypeptide(L)' 'MKRTNVVLDEELVRECQVLTGIRTRRALIDYALQELRRRGRQKRLLELKGAVQWEGDLNEWRKGRD' A
#
# COMPACT_ATOMS: atom_id res chain seq x y z
N MET A 1 15.13 -17.40 3.25
CA MET A 1 13.77 -17.47 2.65
C MET A 1 13.21 -18.88 2.85
N LYS A 2 11.94 -19.02 3.23
CA LYS A 2 11.27 -20.32 3.40
C LYS A 2 10.49 -20.65 2.12
N ARG A 3 10.57 -21.90 1.64
CA ARG A 3 9.74 -22.37 0.51
C ARG A 3 8.39 -22.82 1.06
N THR A 4 7.31 -22.42 0.40
CA THR A 4 5.94 -22.78 0.77
C THR A 4 5.18 -23.10 -0.51
N ASN A 5 4.41 -24.19 -0.50
CA ASN A 5 3.46 -24.50 -1.56
C ASN A 5 2.12 -23.85 -1.22
N VAL A 6 1.61 -23.05 -2.13
CA VAL A 6 0.33 -22.34 -1.98
C VAL A 6 -0.48 -22.52 -3.24
N VAL A 7 -1.79 -22.75 -3.09
CA VAL A 7 -2.73 -22.76 -4.20
C VAL A 7 -3.15 -21.33 -4.48
N LEU A 8 -3.05 -20.90 -5.73
CA LEU A 8 -3.41 -19.57 -6.17
C LEU A 8 -4.39 -19.69 -7.34
N ASP A 9 -5.32 -18.75 -7.38
CA ASP A 9 -6.20 -18.57 -8.54
C ASP A 9 -5.37 -18.08 -9.74
N GLU A 10 -5.42 -18.80 -10.86
CA GLU A 10 -4.65 -18.46 -12.05
C GLU A 10 -5.16 -17.20 -12.76
N GLU A 11 -6.46 -16.95 -12.72
CA GLU A 11 -7.05 -15.77 -13.36
C GLU A 11 -6.60 -14.52 -12.61
N LEU A 12 -6.73 -14.53 -11.28
CA LEU A 12 -6.27 -13.45 -10.42
C LEU A 12 -4.77 -13.18 -10.60
N VAL A 13 -3.96 -14.25 -10.68
CA VAL A 13 -2.52 -14.11 -10.92
C VAL A 13 -2.28 -13.44 -12.27
N ARG A 14 -2.91 -13.90 -13.35
CA ARG A 14 -2.71 -13.29 -14.68
C ARG A 14 -3.10 -11.82 -14.71
N GLU A 15 -4.27 -11.47 -14.17
CA GLU A 15 -4.70 -10.07 -14.08
C GLU A 15 -3.68 -9.22 -13.31
N CYS A 16 -3.24 -9.70 -12.15
CA CYS A 16 -2.25 -9.00 -11.34
C CYS A 16 -0.89 -8.88 -12.07
N GLN A 17 -0.49 -9.89 -12.85
CA GLN A 17 0.74 -9.81 -13.67
C GLN A 17 0.62 -8.79 -14.79
N VAL A 18 -0.54 -8.69 -15.44
CA VAL A 18 -0.79 -7.67 -16.47
C VAL A 18 -0.78 -6.27 -15.86
N LEU A 19 -1.45 -6.08 -14.72
CA LEU A 19 -1.53 -4.79 -14.03
C LEU A 19 -0.18 -4.30 -13.48
N THR A 20 0.64 -5.22 -12.96
CA THR A 20 1.92 -4.88 -12.32
C THR A 20 3.13 -5.01 -13.24
N GLY A 21 2.99 -5.68 -14.38
CA GLY A 21 4.09 -6.06 -15.27
C GLY A 21 5.02 -7.15 -14.71
N ILE A 22 4.70 -7.74 -13.55
CA ILE A 22 5.58 -8.70 -12.88
C ILE A 22 5.44 -10.09 -13.50
N ARG A 23 6.54 -10.63 -14.03
CA ARG A 23 6.52 -11.89 -14.79
C ARG A 23 6.54 -13.16 -13.95
N THR A 24 7.01 -13.11 -12.69
CA THR A 24 7.15 -14.31 -11.86
C THR A 24 6.15 -14.32 -10.72
N ARG A 25 5.53 -15.48 -10.47
CA ARG A 25 4.60 -15.68 -9.34
C ARG A 25 5.27 -15.32 -8.00
N ARG A 26 6.55 -15.67 -7.82
CA ARG A 26 7.31 -15.33 -6.61
C ARG A 26 7.42 -13.81 -6.40
N ALA A 27 7.82 -13.07 -7.42
CA ALA A 27 7.95 -11.62 -7.30
C ALA A 27 6.57 -10.94 -7.14
N LEU A 28 5.54 -11.48 -7.77
CA LEU A 28 4.18 -10.98 -7.62
C LEU A 28 3.67 -11.13 -6.18
N ILE A 29 3.90 -12.30 -5.58
CA ILE A 29 3.53 -12.57 -4.18
C ILE A 29 4.32 -11.64 -3.23
N ASP A 30 5.62 -11.48 -3.46
CA ASP A 30 6.45 -10.59 -2.63
C ASP A 30 5.96 -9.12 -2.72
N TYR A 31 5.68 -8.66 -3.94
CA TYR A 31 5.08 -7.34 -4.18
C TYR A 31 3.73 -7.18 -3.46
N ALA A 32 2.84 -8.16 -3.57
CA ALA A 32 1.53 -8.13 -2.93
C ALA A 32 1.63 -8.05 -1.39
N LEU A 33 2.57 -8.79 -0.78
CA LEU A 33 2.81 -8.75 0.66
C LEU A 33 3.36 -7.38 1.12
N GLN A 34 4.28 -6.80 0.35
CA GLN A 34 4.81 -5.47 0.64
C GLN A 34 3.72 -4.39 0.51
N GLU A 35 2.89 -4.48 -0.51
CA GLU A 35 1.81 -3.53 -0.76
C GLU A 35 0.72 -3.64 0.33
N LEU A 36 0.39 -4.86 0.77
CA LEU A 36 -0.52 -5.09 1.90
C LEU A 36 0.03 -4.43 3.19
N ARG A 37 1.31 -4.63 3.49
CA ARG A 37 1.97 -4.00 4.64
C ARG A 37 1.93 -2.47 4.54
N ARG A 38 2.21 -1.92 3.36
CA ARG A 38 2.18 -0.47 3.11
C ARG A 38 0.78 0.09 3.36
N ARG A 39 -0.26 -0.54 2.80
CA ARG A 39 -1.66 -0.13 3.00
C ARG A 39 -2.10 -0.26 4.45
N GLY A 40 -1.67 -1.31 5.15
CA GLY A 40 -1.93 -1.46 6.60
C GLY A 40 -1.32 -0.32 7.42
N ARG A 41 -0.07 0.08 7.13
CA ARG A 41 0.57 1.22 7.79
C ARG A 41 -0.14 2.54 7.51
N GLN A 42 -0.57 2.77 6.27
CA GLN A 42 -1.33 3.96 5.91
C GLN A 42 -2.70 4.00 6.61
N LYS A 43 -3.40 2.88 6.70
CA LYS A 43 -4.65 2.80 7.48
C LYS A 43 -4.43 3.15 8.95
N ARG A 44 -3.32 2.70 9.54
CA ARG A 44 -2.97 3.04 10.93
C ARG A 44 -2.73 4.54 11.14
N LEU A 45 -2.20 5.24 10.14
CA LEU A 45 -2.10 6.71 10.20
C LEU A 45 -3.48 7.38 10.23
N LEU A 46 -4.50 6.79 9.60
CA LEU A 46 -5.87 7.30 9.66
C LEU A 46 -6.48 7.15 11.06
N GLU A 47 -6.00 6.21 11.88
CA GLU A 47 -6.43 6.09 13.29
C GLU A 47 -5.99 7.29 14.14
N LEU A 48 -4.95 8.01 13.71
CA LEU A 48 -4.50 9.23 14.39
C LEU A 48 -5.42 10.44 14.13
N LYS A 49 -6.37 10.31 13.18
CA LYS A 49 -7.32 11.38 12.84
C LYS A 49 -8.22 11.67 14.05
N GLY A 50 -8.07 12.85 14.63
CA GLY A 50 -8.83 13.30 15.82
C GLY A 50 -8.25 12.84 17.16
N ALA A 51 -7.25 11.96 17.16
CA ALA A 51 -6.53 11.56 18.38
C ALA A 51 -5.33 12.47 18.68
N VAL A 52 -4.82 13.19 17.68
CA VAL A 52 -3.68 14.09 17.80
C VAL A 52 -4.16 15.53 17.62
N GLN A 53 -3.80 16.42 18.55
CA GLN A 53 -3.98 17.85 18.34
C GLN A 53 -2.93 18.33 17.35
N TRP A 54 -3.42 18.89 16.24
CA TRP A 54 -2.59 19.53 15.24
C TRP A 54 -2.48 21.02 15.58
N GLU A 55 -1.25 21.51 15.77
CA GLU A 55 -0.96 22.91 16.03
C GLU A 55 -0.46 23.58 14.73
N GLY A 56 -1.20 24.55 14.22
CA GLY A 56 -0.87 25.32 13.02
C GLY A 56 -2.08 26.09 12.47
N ASP A 57 -1.85 27.06 11.59
CA ASP A 57 -2.92 27.74 10.83
C ASP A 57 -2.84 27.34 9.35
N LEU A 58 -3.85 26.60 8.89
CA LEU A 58 -3.99 26.13 7.53
C LEU A 58 -4.15 27.26 6.50
N ASN A 59 -4.71 28.40 6.92
CA ASN A 59 -4.89 29.55 6.05
C ASN A 59 -3.55 30.27 5.81
N GLU A 60 -2.74 30.44 6.86
CA GLU A 60 -1.39 31.01 6.74
C GLU A 60 -0.52 30.20 5.77
N TRP A 61 -0.55 28.87 5.84
CA TRP A 61 0.27 28.02 4.98
C TRP A 61 -0.15 28.04 3.51
N ARG A 62 -1.41 28.40 3.23
CA ARG A 62 -1.95 28.47 1.87
C ARG A 62 -1.73 29.82 1.20
N LYS A 63 -1.45 30.89 1.97
CA LYS A 63 -1.20 32.24 1.44
C LYS A 63 0.05 32.37 0.58
N GLY A 64 1.02 31.45 0.69
CA GLY A 64 2.24 31.45 -0.13
C GLY A 64 2.08 30.81 -1.52
N ARG A 65 0.85 30.54 -1.98
CA ARG A 65 0.56 29.92 -3.28
C ARG A 65 0.00 30.90 -4.33
N ASP A 66 -0.12 32.17 -3.98
CA ASP A 66 -0.48 33.27 -4.91
C ASP A 66 0.76 34.07 -5.33
#